data_AF-M1J1T7-F1
#
_entry.id   AF-M1J1T7-F1
#
_cell.length_a   1.000
_cell.length_b   1.000
_cell.length_c   1.000
_cell.angle_alpha   90.00
_cell.angle_beta   90.00
_cell.angle_gamma   90.00
#
_symmetry.space_group_name_H-M   'P 1'
#
loop_
_entity.id
_entity.type
_entity.pdbx_description
1 polymer ?
#
loop_
_entity_poly.entity_id
_entity_poly.type
_entity_poly.pdbx_seq_one_letter_code
_entity_poly.pdbx_strand_id
1 'polypeptide(L)'
;MVDIPYIFVYGSLRFGFELNHFLKNSRFVGLGLVEGYKMYDLGSYPGVVRGDSVVHGEVYEINDELLNVLDEVEDYRGSPDDLYIREKVRVYFDDKRKYYLDNVYIYVYNQDITGRDVIVDGDYSKYVGTSAIFNYFAYAENTNDEILKARGVTKIFKKIPVYLPDYKIVFNVECKWGYCANLTKYENGRVCGYLLMILEDELNLLDSAEKHLVRYIREVFKVYDNNGKEYYACAYVAPNISGEHNPTDEYKRYILEGLKGHCISSGL
;
A
#
# COMPACT_ATOMS: atom_id res chain seq x y z
N MET A 1 -21.72 -0.53 -13.31
CA MET A 1 -20.83 -0.44 -12.13
C MET A 1 -21.17 0.85 -11.44
N VAL A 2 -21.53 0.81 -10.15
CA VAL A 2 -21.57 2.02 -9.35
C VAL A 2 -20.11 2.46 -9.19
N ASP A 3 -19.80 3.68 -9.61
CA ASP A 3 -18.47 4.26 -9.43
C ASP A 3 -18.22 4.34 -7.92
N ILE A 4 -17.23 3.59 -7.42
CA ILE A 4 -16.91 3.58 -5.99
C ILE A 4 -15.98 4.77 -5.76
N PRO A 5 -16.40 5.79 -5.00
CA PRO A 5 -15.55 6.96 -4.81
C PRO A 5 -14.35 6.60 -3.92
N TYR A 6 -13.20 7.13 -4.31
CA TYR A 6 -11.96 7.04 -3.54
C TYR A 6 -11.52 8.44 -3.13
N ILE A 7 -10.79 8.53 -2.02
CA ILE A 7 -10.11 9.74 -1.59
C ILE A 7 -8.63 9.48 -1.37
N PHE A 8 -7.80 10.41 -1.80
CA PHE A 8 -6.38 10.50 -1.52
C PHE A 8 -6.14 11.50 -0.39
N VAL A 9 -5.52 11.05 0.69
CA VAL A 9 -5.20 11.89 1.86
C VAL A 9 -3.71 11.94 2.10
N TYR A 10 -3.18 13.14 2.37
CA TYR A 10 -1.73 13.39 2.46
C TYR A 10 -1.28 13.96 3.81
N GLY A 11 -2.21 14.32 4.70
CA GLY A 11 -1.94 15.04 5.94
C GLY A 11 -2.71 14.50 7.14
N SER A 12 -3.47 15.36 7.81
CA SER A 12 -4.21 15.12 9.06
C SER A 12 -5.14 13.89 9.05
N LEU A 13 -5.65 13.50 7.88
CA LEU A 13 -6.49 12.31 7.69
C LEU A 13 -5.72 10.99 7.55
N ARG A 14 -4.39 11.04 7.35
CA ARG A 14 -3.55 9.84 7.22
C ARG A 14 -3.52 9.01 8.50
N PHE A 15 -3.24 7.72 8.38
CA PHE A 15 -3.17 6.82 9.53
C PHE A 15 -2.21 7.33 10.60
N GLY A 16 -2.68 7.32 11.85
CA GLY A 16 -1.90 7.80 12.99
C GLY A 16 -2.00 9.31 13.25
N PHE A 17 -2.67 10.07 12.38
CA PHE A 17 -2.94 11.50 12.57
C PHE A 17 -4.33 11.79 13.14
N GLU A 18 -4.53 13.02 13.61
CA GLU A 18 -5.66 13.41 14.46
C GLU A 18 -7.04 13.15 13.82
N LEU A 19 -7.17 13.33 12.50
CA LEU A 19 -8.45 13.19 11.80
C LEU A 19 -8.68 11.80 11.21
N ASN A 20 -7.72 10.87 11.33
CA ASN A 20 -7.87 9.52 10.77
C ASN A 20 -9.07 8.73 11.32
N HIS A 21 -9.58 9.13 12.49
CA HIS A 21 -10.74 8.49 13.10
C HIS A 21 -12.01 8.52 12.21
N PHE A 22 -12.11 9.45 11.25
CA PHE A 22 -13.16 9.45 10.22
C PHE A 22 -12.99 8.32 9.19
N LEU A 23 -11.76 7.93 8.88
CA LEU A 23 -11.41 6.91 7.88
C LEU A 23 -11.16 5.52 8.47
N LYS A 24 -11.20 5.35 9.80
CA LYS A 24 -10.85 4.09 10.48
C LYS A 24 -11.59 2.86 9.96
N ASN A 25 -12.84 3.04 9.52
CA ASN A 25 -13.70 1.98 9.01
C ASN A 25 -13.62 1.83 7.48
N SER A 26 -13.01 2.80 6.80
CA SER A 26 -12.81 2.78 5.36
C SER A 26 -11.79 1.71 4.97
N ARG A 27 -11.95 1.19 3.76
CA ARG A 27 -11.00 0.23 3.20
C ARG A 27 -9.78 0.97 2.70
N PHE A 28 -8.63 0.70 3.31
CA PHE A 28 -7.34 1.19 2.84
C PHE A 28 -6.94 0.44 1.57
N VAL A 29 -6.89 1.16 0.45
CA VAL A 29 -6.66 0.60 -0.89
C VAL A 29 -5.16 0.43 -1.15
N GLY A 30 -4.34 1.38 -0.68
CA GLY A 30 -2.89 1.34 -0.77
C GLY A 30 -2.27 2.72 -0.54
N LEU A 31 -0.95 2.76 -0.39
CA LEU A 31 -0.19 4.00 -0.49
C LEU A 31 -0.14 4.44 -1.94
N GLY A 32 -0.35 5.73 -2.17
CA GLY A 32 -0.34 6.32 -3.49
C GLY A 32 0.48 7.59 -3.56
N LEU A 33 0.64 8.08 -4.78
CA LEU A 33 1.25 9.36 -5.08
C LEU A 33 0.45 10.11 -6.15
N VAL A 34 0.45 11.43 -6.06
CA VAL A 34 -0.13 12.35 -7.05
C VAL A 34 0.96 13.26 -7.60
N GLU A 35 0.90 13.55 -8.89
CA GLU A 35 1.84 14.43 -9.60
C GLU A 35 1.23 15.81 -9.85
N GLY A 36 2.06 16.84 -10.00
CA GLY A 36 1.59 18.20 -10.29
C GLY A 36 1.15 18.96 -9.04
N TYR A 37 1.67 18.59 -7.88
CA TYR A 37 1.35 19.19 -6.59
C TYR A 37 2.61 19.47 -5.78
N LYS A 38 2.54 20.42 -4.86
CA LYS A 38 3.60 20.72 -3.87
C LYS A 38 3.01 20.72 -2.48
N MET A 39 3.76 20.19 -1.54
CA MET A 39 3.40 20.17 -0.12
C MET A 39 4.18 21.23 0.64
N TYR A 40 3.50 21.90 1.56
CA TYR A 40 4.04 22.93 2.44
C TYR A 40 3.67 22.63 3.89
N ASP A 41 4.54 23.06 4.80
CA ASP A 41 4.27 23.01 6.23
C ASP A 41 3.43 24.22 6.66
N LEU A 42 2.19 23.98 7.11
CA LEU A 42 1.31 25.02 7.65
C LEU A 42 1.43 25.15 9.19
N GLY A 43 2.24 24.31 9.83
CA GLY A 43 2.44 24.23 11.28
C GLY A 43 1.99 22.89 11.83
N SER A 44 0.70 22.75 12.16
CA SER A 44 0.15 21.50 12.71
C SER A 44 -0.27 20.47 11.66
N TYR A 45 -0.35 20.87 10.40
CA TYR A 45 -0.76 20.03 9.27
C TYR A 45 -0.11 20.53 7.96
N PRO A 46 -0.04 19.69 6.91
CA PRO A 46 0.48 20.12 5.62
C PRO A 46 -0.60 20.75 4.76
N GLY A 47 -0.20 21.65 3.86
CA GLY A 47 -1.04 22.18 2.79
C GLY A 47 -0.52 21.72 1.43
N VAL A 48 -1.39 21.18 0.58
CA VAL A 48 -1.03 20.82 -0.79
C VAL A 48 -1.65 21.79 -1.79
N VAL A 49 -0.83 22.36 -2.67
CA VAL A 49 -1.26 23.25 -3.77
C VAL A 49 -0.77 22.70 -5.11
N ARG A 50 -1.35 23.17 -6.22
CA ARG A 50 -0.85 22.82 -7.57
C ARG A 50 0.61 23.26 -7.74
N GLY A 51 1.41 22.42 -8.39
CA GLY A 51 2.85 22.62 -8.55
C GLY A 51 3.47 21.65 -9.55
N ASP A 52 4.76 21.38 -9.39
CA ASP A 52 5.57 20.54 -10.30
C ASP A 52 6.24 19.35 -9.59
N SER A 53 5.81 19.03 -8.37
CA SER A 53 6.36 17.92 -7.58
C SER A 53 5.35 16.77 -7.43
N VAL A 54 5.74 15.79 -6.62
CA VAL A 54 4.94 14.62 -6.24
C VAL A 54 4.55 14.75 -4.77
N VAL A 55 3.32 14.32 -4.44
CA VAL A 55 2.84 14.21 -3.06
C VAL A 55 2.47 12.77 -2.78
N HIS A 56 2.94 12.24 -1.65
CA HIS A 56 2.67 10.89 -1.16
C HIS A 56 1.53 10.90 -0.14
N GLY A 57 0.72 9.84 -0.16
CA GLY A 57 -0.44 9.73 0.71
C GLY A 57 -1.07 8.36 0.68
N GLU A 58 -2.30 8.31 1.19
CA GLU A 58 -3.06 7.10 1.41
C GLU A 58 -4.37 7.17 0.62
N VAL A 59 -4.76 6.06 -0.01
CA VAL A 59 -6.02 5.97 -0.73
C VAL A 59 -7.03 5.13 0.04
N TYR A 60 -8.22 5.68 0.24
CA TYR A 60 -9.32 5.03 0.94
C TYR A 60 -10.57 4.96 0.07
N GLU A 61 -11.29 3.83 0.15
CA GLU A 61 -12.67 3.73 -0.34
C GLU A 61 -13.59 4.54 0.58
N ILE A 62 -14.45 5.35 -0.02
CA ILE A 62 -15.43 6.17 0.68
C ILE A 62 -16.83 5.99 0.07
N ASN A 63 -17.82 6.64 0.67
CA ASN A 63 -19.16 6.79 0.14
C ASN A 63 -19.57 8.27 0.24
N ASP A 64 -20.72 8.64 -0.33
CA ASP A 64 -21.18 10.04 -0.35
C ASP A 64 -21.43 10.60 1.05
N GLU A 65 -21.89 9.78 2.00
CA GLU A 65 -22.11 10.20 3.38
C GLU A 65 -20.80 10.60 4.07
N LEU A 66 -19.78 9.74 3.99
CA LEU A 66 -18.46 10.04 4.52
C LEU A 66 -17.82 11.21 3.80
N LEU A 67 -18.02 11.34 2.48
CA LEU A 67 -17.50 12.46 1.72
C LEU A 67 -18.05 13.80 2.22
N ASN A 68 -19.36 13.87 2.50
CA ASN A 68 -19.98 15.08 3.07
C ASN A 68 -19.44 15.40 4.47
N VAL A 69 -19.19 14.38 5.30
CA VAL A 69 -18.56 14.60 6.62
C VAL A 69 -17.14 15.17 6.46
N LEU A 70 -16.38 14.67 5.49
CA LEU A 70 -15.04 15.19 5.22
C LEU A 70 -15.08 16.62 4.63
N ASP A 71 -16.08 16.96 3.82
CA ASP A 71 -16.28 18.32 3.32
C ASP A 71 -16.45 19.32 4.47
N GLU A 72 -17.22 18.96 5.50
CA GLU A 72 -17.39 19.80 6.70
C GLU A 72 -16.09 19.93 7.51
N VAL A 73 -15.35 18.84 7.67
CA VAL A 73 -14.08 18.80 8.42
C VAL A 73 -13.00 19.63 7.75
N GLU A 74 -12.95 19.62 6.42
CA GLU A 74 -11.96 20.34 5.60
C GLU A 74 -12.48 21.72 5.13
N ASP A 75 -13.55 22.24 5.75
CA ASP A 75 -14.16 23.55 5.41
C ASP A 75 -14.33 23.77 3.90
N TYR A 76 -14.90 22.77 3.22
CA TYR A 76 -15.26 22.80 1.82
C TYR A 76 -16.79 22.87 1.65
N ARG A 77 -17.27 23.98 1.07
CA ARG A 77 -18.68 24.26 0.78
C ARG A 77 -18.91 24.61 -0.69
N GLY A 78 -17.85 24.62 -1.50
CA GLY A 78 -17.87 25.06 -2.89
C GLY A 78 -17.79 26.58 -3.05
N SER A 79 -17.25 27.30 -2.06
CA SER A 79 -17.11 28.76 -2.06
C SER A 79 -15.65 29.19 -2.32
N PRO A 80 -15.40 30.36 -2.95
CA PRO A 80 -14.03 30.81 -3.25
C PRO A 80 -13.13 31.01 -2.02
N ASP A 81 -13.72 31.21 -0.85
CA ASP A 81 -13.05 31.46 0.43
C ASP A 81 -12.88 30.20 1.28
N ASP A 82 -13.30 29.02 0.80
CA ASP A 82 -13.11 27.74 1.48
C ASP A 82 -11.63 27.48 1.77
N LEU A 83 -11.34 26.79 2.89
CA LEU A 83 -9.96 26.46 3.28
C LEU A 83 -9.30 25.54 2.25
N TYR A 84 -10.07 24.57 1.75
CA TYR A 84 -9.66 23.65 0.72
C TYR A 84 -10.66 23.64 -0.45
N ILE A 85 -10.17 23.31 -1.64
CA ILE A 85 -11.00 22.97 -2.81
C ILE A 85 -10.89 21.48 -3.07
N ARG A 86 -12.03 20.83 -3.28
CA ARG A 86 -12.07 19.41 -3.63
C ARG A 86 -11.91 19.22 -5.14
N GLU A 87 -10.90 18.44 -5.53
CA GLU A 87 -10.62 18.10 -6.92
C GLU A 87 -10.65 16.59 -7.14
N LYS A 88 -10.71 16.17 -8.41
CA LYS A 88 -10.52 14.78 -8.82
C LYS A 88 -9.19 14.63 -9.54
N VAL A 89 -8.39 13.66 -9.12
CA VAL A 89 -7.04 13.41 -9.63
C VAL A 89 -6.82 11.96 -10.01
N ARG A 90 -5.75 11.74 -10.78
CA ARG A 90 -5.16 10.41 -10.94
C ARG A 90 -4.17 10.17 -9.81
N VAL A 91 -4.26 9.00 -9.19
CA VAL A 91 -3.31 8.53 -8.17
C VAL A 91 -2.57 7.33 -8.72
N TYR A 92 -1.24 7.32 -8.60
CA TYR A 92 -0.39 6.18 -8.92
C TYR A 92 -0.03 5.42 -7.65
N PHE A 93 0.15 4.10 -7.75
CA PHE A 93 0.47 3.24 -6.60
C PHE A 93 1.91 2.75 -6.59
N ASP A 94 2.72 3.17 -7.57
CA ASP A 94 4.12 2.79 -7.70
C ASP A 94 4.91 3.81 -8.50
N ASP A 95 6.22 3.87 -8.26
CA ASP A 95 7.13 4.79 -8.96
C ASP A 95 7.25 4.51 -10.47
N LYS A 96 6.81 3.35 -10.97
CA LYS A 96 6.84 3.07 -12.40
C LYS A 96 5.52 3.47 -13.08
N ARG A 97 4.56 4.04 -12.33
CA ARG A 97 3.21 4.38 -12.80
C ARG A 97 2.50 3.18 -13.47
N LYS A 98 2.82 1.96 -13.03
CA LYS A 98 2.26 0.70 -13.54
C LYS A 98 0.80 0.57 -13.14
N TYR A 99 0.44 1.06 -11.96
CA TYR A 99 -0.90 0.99 -11.41
C TYR A 99 -1.41 2.39 -11.04
N TYR A 100 -2.66 2.68 -11.41
CA TYR A 100 -3.31 3.94 -11.09
C TYR A 100 -4.82 3.80 -10.93
N LEU A 101 -5.39 4.75 -10.20
CA LEU A 101 -6.83 5.02 -10.15
C LEU A 101 -7.10 6.44 -10.65
N ASP A 102 -8.12 6.59 -11.49
CA ASP A 102 -8.64 7.88 -11.94
C ASP A 102 -9.78 8.35 -11.04
N ASN A 103 -10.13 9.63 -11.14
CA ASN A 103 -11.28 10.24 -10.46
C ASN A 103 -11.26 10.14 -8.92
N VAL A 104 -10.07 10.08 -8.32
CA VAL A 104 -9.88 10.04 -6.87
C VAL A 104 -10.00 11.45 -6.30
N TYR A 105 -10.79 11.64 -5.24
CA TYR A 105 -10.92 12.93 -4.59
C TYR A 105 -9.65 13.33 -3.84
N ILE A 106 -9.33 14.62 -3.82
CA ILE A 106 -8.28 15.24 -3.00
C ILE A 106 -8.75 16.62 -2.55
N TYR A 107 -8.36 17.05 -1.34
CA TYR A 107 -8.51 18.43 -0.88
C TYR A 107 -7.24 19.21 -1.14
N VAL A 108 -7.32 20.27 -1.94
CA VAL A 108 -6.19 21.14 -2.30
C VAL A 108 -6.33 22.45 -1.53
N TYR A 109 -5.28 22.85 -0.82
CA TYR A 109 -5.28 24.06 0.00
C TYR A 109 -5.52 25.31 -0.87
N ASN A 110 -6.42 26.17 -0.42
CA ASN A 110 -6.95 27.29 -1.21
C ASN A 110 -6.59 28.69 -0.65
N GLN A 111 -5.76 28.74 0.41
CA GLN A 111 -5.38 30.01 1.04
C GLN A 111 -3.93 30.39 0.68
N ASP A 112 -3.50 31.59 1.10
CA ASP A 112 -2.16 32.08 0.81
C ASP A 112 -1.07 31.18 1.40
N ILE A 113 -0.12 30.79 0.55
CA ILE A 113 1.00 29.91 0.90
C ILE A 113 2.34 30.66 1.00
N THR A 114 2.31 31.97 0.79
CA THR A 114 3.51 32.81 0.80
C THR A 114 4.26 32.70 2.13
N GLY A 115 5.56 32.42 2.05
CA GLY A 115 6.45 32.32 3.22
C GLY A 115 6.36 31.01 4.00
N ARG A 116 5.61 30.01 3.53
CA ARG A 116 5.59 28.66 4.11
C ARG A 116 6.75 27.81 3.61
N ASP A 117 7.28 26.97 4.49
CA ASP A 117 8.36 26.04 4.14
C ASP A 117 7.83 24.89 3.28
N VAL A 118 8.61 24.53 2.25
CA VAL A 118 8.27 23.42 1.36
C VAL A 118 8.66 22.10 2.03
N ILE A 119 7.75 21.13 2.06
CA ILE A 119 8.06 19.75 2.40
C ILE A 119 8.58 19.08 1.12
N VAL A 120 9.91 19.11 0.95
CA VAL A 120 10.59 18.75 -0.32
C VAL A 120 10.26 17.33 -0.79
N ASP A 121 10.20 16.37 0.13
CA ASP A 121 9.89 14.97 -0.20
C ASP A 121 8.41 14.74 -0.55
N GLY A 122 7.54 15.73 -0.32
CA GLY A 122 6.10 15.62 -0.55
C GLY A 122 5.41 14.55 0.32
N ASP A 123 6.04 14.12 1.42
CA ASP A 123 5.53 13.10 2.31
C ASP A 123 5.49 13.62 3.75
N TYR A 124 4.28 13.90 4.24
CA TYR A 124 4.08 14.44 5.57
C TYR A 124 4.47 13.47 6.68
N SER A 125 4.15 12.18 6.53
CA SER A 125 4.53 11.14 7.51
C SER A 125 6.04 11.11 7.70
N LYS A 126 6.79 11.11 6.59
CA LYS A 126 8.25 11.19 6.62
C LYS A 126 8.75 12.49 7.24
N TYR A 127 8.14 13.62 6.89
CA TYR A 127 8.52 14.94 7.37
C TYR A 127 8.44 15.06 8.90
N VAL A 128 7.38 14.53 9.52
CA VAL A 128 7.19 14.57 10.98
C VAL A 128 7.76 13.36 11.72
N GLY A 129 8.34 12.38 11.01
CA GLY A 129 8.94 11.19 11.60
C GLY A 129 7.93 10.13 12.08
N THR A 130 6.76 10.05 11.46
CA THR A 130 5.72 9.05 11.74
C THR A 130 5.73 7.94 10.69
N SER A 131 5.68 6.69 11.11
CA SER A 131 5.68 5.53 10.20
C SER A 131 4.37 5.42 9.41
N ALA A 132 4.47 5.28 8.08
CA ALA A 132 3.31 5.09 7.22
C ALA A 132 2.72 3.67 7.35
N ILE A 133 1.44 3.50 7.01
CA ILE A 133 0.84 2.17 6.84
C ILE A 133 1.08 1.62 5.44
N PHE A 134 1.29 0.31 5.35
CA PHE A 134 1.50 -0.41 4.10
C PHE A 134 0.52 -1.57 3.98
N ASN A 135 0.11 -1.84 2.74
CA ASN A 135 -0.48 -3.11 2.34
C ASN A 135 0.66 -4.04 1.89
N TYR A 136 0.96 -5.08 2.66
CA TYR A 136 1.97 -6.09 2.33
C TYR A 136 1.29 -7.39 1.89
N PHE A 137 1.55 -7.85 0.66
CA PHE A 137 1.08 -9.12 0.14
C PHE A 137 2.08 -10.24 0.45
N ALA A 138 1.75 -11.04 1.48
CA ALA A 138 2.46 -12.25 1.81
C ALA A 138 1.90 -13.43 0.99
N TYR A 139 2.74 -14.08 0.18
CA TYR A 139 2.32 -15.16 -0.74
C TYR A 139 3.05 -16.50 -0.53
N ALA A 140 4.10 -16.51 0.29
CA ALA A 140 4.93 -17.68 0.58
C ALA A 140 5.03 -17.91 2.10
N GLU A 141 6.21 -18.09 2.66
CA GLU A 141 6.40 -18.42 4.06
C GLU A 141 5.90 -17.35 5.03
N ASN A 142 5.86 -16.08 4.60
CA ASN A 142 5.30 -14.99 5.39
C ASN A 142 3.75 -15.04 5.49
N THR A 143 3.09 -16.01 4.87
CA THR A 143 1.68 -16.32 5.17
C THR A 143 1.52 -16.98 6.55
N ASN A 144 2.60 -17.61 7.05
CA ASN A 144 2.67 -18.31 8.33
C ASN A 144 2.93 -17.32 9.49
N ASP A 145 2.03 -17.35 10.47
CA ASP A 145 2.05 -16.43 11.62
C ASP A 145 3.27 -16.64 12.54
N GLU A 146 3.78 -17.87 12.64
CA GLU A 146 4.97 -18.18 13.45
C GLU A 146 6.23 -17.61 12.80
N ILE A 147 6.31 -17.66 11.47
CA ILE A 147 7.43 -17.12 10.70
C ILE A 147 7.46 -15.60 10.78
N LEU A 148 6.30 -14.93 10.63
CA LEU A 148 6.21 -13.47 10.81
C LEU A 148 6.68 -13.04 12.21
N LYS A 149 6.21 -13.72 13.27
CA LYS A 149 6.64 -13.44 14.65
C LYS A 149 8.13 -13.66 14.85
N ALA A 150 8.69 -14.74 14.30
CA ALA A 150 10.12 -15.02 14.38
C ALA A 150 10.99 -13.97 13.67
N ARG A 151 10.42 -13.26 12.68
CA ARG A 151 11.05 -12.12 11.99
C ARG A 151 10.81 -10.78 12.71
N GLY A 152 10.13 -10.77 13.84
CA GLY A 152 9.88 -9.58 14.64
C GLY A 152 8.61 -8.81 14.26
N VAL A 153 7.85 -9.27 13.27
CA VAL A 153 6.56 -8.65 12.92
C VAL A 153 5.53 -9.01 13.99
N THR A 154 5.07 -8.02 14.74
CA THR A 154 4.14 -8.21 15.86
C THR A 154 2.85 -7.42 15.70
N LYS A 155 2.86 -6.34 14.92
CA LYS A 155 1.71 -5.45 14.78
C LYS A 155 1.09 -5.54 13.38
N ILE A 156 0.01 -6.31 13.27
CA ILE A 156 -0.80 -6.45 12.06
C ILE A 156 -2.19 -5.88 12.34
N PHE A 157 -2.55 -4.78 11.67
CA PHE A 157 -3.84 -4.11 11.86
C PHE A 157 -4.99 -4.84 11.17
N LYS A 158 -4.74 -5.39 9.99
CA LYS A 158 -5.70 -6.20 9.21
C LYS A 158 -4.96 -7.33 8.50
N LYS A 159 -5.55 -8.52 8.47
CA LYS A 159 -5.10 -9.69 7.70
C LYS A 159 -6.26 -10.19 6.85
N ILE A 160 -6.18 -10.01 5.54
CA ILE A 160 -7.28 -10.31 4.60
C ILE A 160 -6.80 -11.37 3.61
N PRO A 161 -7.54 -12.47 3.38
CA PRO A 161 -7.24 -13.40 2.30
C PRO A 161 -7.37 -12.70 0.95
N VAL A 162 -6.32 -12.77 0.13
CA VAL A 162 -6.29 -12.16 -1.20
C VAL A 162 -5.59 -13.07 -2.19
N TYR A 163 -5.72 -12.75 -3.48
CA TYR A 163 -5.00 -13.42 -4.54
C TYR A 163 -4.44 -12.45 -5.57
N LEU A 164 -3.36 -12.86 -6.21
CA LEU A 164 -2.70 -12.19 -7.33
C LEU A 164 -2.98 -13.00 -8.62
N PRO A 165 -3.76 -12.46 -9.57
CA PRO A 165 -4.01 -13.11 -10.85
C PRO A 165 -2.82 -12.97 -11.81
N ASP A 166 -2.70 -13.90 -12.76
CA ASP A 166 -1.69 -13.93 -13.83
C ASP A 166 -0.24 -14.08 -13.36
N TYR A 167 -0.07 -14.74 -12.22
CA TYR A 167 1.22 -15.12 -11.67
C TYR A 167 1.20 -16.56 -11.16
N LYS A 168 2.39 -17.15 -11.06
CA LYS A 168 2.64 -18.38 -10.30
C LYS A 168 3.82 -18.19 -9.36
N ILE A 169 3.87 -19.01 -8.33
CA ILE A 169 5.06 -19.17 -7.49
C ILE A 169 6.09 -19.98 -8.28
N VAL A 170 7.34 -19.55 -8.24
CA VAL A 170 8.51 -20.32 -8.69
C VAL A 170 9.54 -20.35 -7.58
N PHE A 171 10.26 -21.46 -7.44
CA PHE A 171 11.33 -21.57 -6.47
C PHE A 171 12.66 -21.44 -7.19
N ASN A 172 13.25 -20.26 -7.14
CA ASN A 172 14.46 -19.95 -7.92
C ASN A 172 15.47 -19.06 -7.22
N VAL A 173 15.18 -18.62 -6.00
CA VAL A 173 16.11 -17.80 -5.23
C VAL A 173 16.84 -18.67 -4.22
N GLU A 174 18.14 -18.90 -4.41
CA GLU A 174 18.88 -19.72 -3.45
C GLU A 174 18.79 -19.13 -2.03
N CYS A 175 18.50 -19.99 -1.06
CA CYS A 175 18.37 -19.62 0.34
C CYS A 175 18.61 -20.84 1.23
N LYS A 176 18.45 -20.70 2.56
CA LYS A 176 18.71 -21.79 3.52
C LYS A 176 17.83 -23.04 3.33
N TRP A 177 16.75 -22.93 2.56
CA TRP A 177 15.83 -24.03 2.23
C TRP A 177 16.04 -24.57 0.80
N GLY A 178 17.24 -24.43 0.25
CA GLY A 178 17.52 -24.71 -1.15
C GLY A 178 17.11 -23.53 -2.02
N TYR A 179 15.83 -23.45 -2.38
CA TYR A 179 15.29 -22.39 -3.23
C TYR A 179 14.02 -21.78 -2.64
N CYS A 180 14.04 -20.48 -2.40
CA CYS A 180 12.92 -19.69 -1.89
C CYS A 180 11.96 -19.26 -3.00
N ALA A 181 10.73 -18.98 -2.58
CA ALA A 181 9.63 -18.61 -3.44
C ALA A 181 9.82 -17.23 -4.06
N ASN A 182 9.47 -17.10 -5.32
CA ASN A 182 9.46 -15.86 -6.08
C ASN A 182 8.21 -15.84 -6.98
N LEU A 183 7.91 -14.68 -7.56
CA LEU A 183 6.76 -14.52 -8.46
C LEU A 183 7.24 -14.41 -9.91
N THR A 184 6.58 -15.15 -10.79
CA THR A 184 6.74 -14.96 -12.24
C THR A 184 5.38 -14.87 -12.92
N LYS A 185 5.32 -14.17 -14.05
CA LYS A 185 4.11 -14.07 -14.86
C LYS A 185 3.70 -15.45 -15.36
N TYR A 186 2.42 -15.75 -15.24
CA TYR A 186 1.84 -17.01 -15.72
C TYR A 186 0.37 -16.77 -16.02
N GLU A 187 0.03 -16.72 -17.32
CA GLU A 187 -1.32 -16.44 -17.80
C GLU A 187 -2.34 -17.41 -17.18
N ASN A 188 -3.47 -16.88 -16.71
CA ASN A 188 -4.50 -17.65 -15.98
C ASN A 188 -4.01 -18.27 -14.65
N GLY A 189 -2.80 -17.94 -14.22
CA GLY A 189 -2.27 -18.28 -12.92
C GLY A 189 -2.96 -17.53 -11.80
N ARG A 190 -2.85 -18.07 -10.59
CA ARG A 190 -3.33 -17.42 -9.37
C ARG A 190 -2.38 -17.72 -8.23
N VAL A 191 -1.89 -16.69 -7.54
CA VAL A 191 -1.12 -16.85 -6.31
C VAL A 191 -1.97 -16.40 -5.13
N CYS A 192 -2.18 -17.31 -4.18
CA CYS A 192 -2.93 -17.09 -2.96
C CYS A 192 -2.04 -16.52 -1.86
N GLY A 193 -2.63 -15.77 -0.93
CA GLY A 193 -1.89 -15.18 0.17
C GLY A 193 -2.74 -14.32 1.08
N TYR A 194 -2.07 -13.47 1.82
CA TYR A 194 -2.70 -12.52 2.73
C TYR A 194 -2.21 -11.10 2.46
N LEU A 195 -3.16 -10.17 2.46
CA LEU A 195 -2.90 -8.75 2.60
C LEU A 195 -2.75 -8.44 4.08
N LEU A 196 -1.55 -8.02 4.48
CA LEU A 196 -1.23 -7.59 5.83
C LEU A 196 -1.13 -6.07 5.85
N MET A 197 -2.02 -5.41 6.59
CA MET A 197 -1.91 -3.98 6.86
C MET A 197 -1.00 -3.79 8.07
N ILE A 198 0.20 -3.25 7.84
CA ILE A 198 1.28 -3.11 8.85
C ILE A 198 1.91 -1.71 8.77
N LEU A 199 2.68 -1.32 9.78
CA LEU A 199 3.50 -0.11 9.71
C LEU A 199 4.74 -0.35 8.84
N GLU A 200 5.30 0.72 8.30
CA GLU A 200 6.57 0.72 7.57
C GLU A 200 7.70 0.10 8.40
N ASP A 201 7.76 0.39 9.70
CA ASP A 201 8.79 -0.17 10.59
C ASP A 201 8.70 -1.70 10.68
N GLU A 202 7.49 -2.26 10.74
CA GLU A 202 7.27 -3.72 10.73
C GLU A 202 7.71 -4.31 9.38
N LEU A 203 7.46 -3.59 8.28
CA LEU A 203 7.93 -3.98 6.95
C LEU A 203 9.47 -3.91 6.84
N ASN A 204 10.10 -2.93 7.48
CA ASN A 204 11.57 -2.77 7.54
C ASN A 204 12.26 -3.88 8.36
N LEU A 205 11.55 -4.50 9.31
CA LEU A 205 12.02 -5.73 9.98
C LEU A 205 12.08 -6.89 8.98
N LEU A 206 11.09 -7.00 8.09
CA LEU A 206 11.12 -7.99 7.02
C LEU A 206 12.28 -7.73 6.06
N ASP A 207 12.54 -6.49 5.64
CA ASP A 207 13.75 -6.17 4.85
C ASP A 207 15.01 -6.70 5.53
N SER A 208 15.13 -6.53 6.84
CA SER A 208 16.32 -6.94 7.58
C SER A 208 16.44 -8.47 7.70
N ALA A 209 15.32 -9.19 7.78
CA ALA A 209 15.31 -10.64 7.62
C ALA A 209 15.69 -11.06 6.18
N GLU A 210 15.30 -10.26 5.19
CA GLU A 210 15.64 -10.44 3.78
C GLU A 210 17.05 -9.91 3.43
N LYS A 211 17.76 -9.16 4.30
CA LYS A 211 19.12 -8.61 4.05
C LYS A 211 20.21 -9.68 3.90
N HIS A 212 19.90 -10.95 4.17
CA HIS A 212 20.74 -12.08 3.77
C HIS A 212 20.57 -12.47 2.28
N LEU A 213 19.65 -11.82 1.58
CA LEU A 213 19.29 -12.02 0.18
C LEU A 213 19.29 -10.64 -0.48
N VAL A 214 20.44 -10.18 -1.01
CA VAL A 214 20.58 -8.98 -1.89
C VAL A 214 19.71 -9.07 -3.18
N ARG A 215 18.82 -10.07 -3.25
CA ARG A 215 18.09 -10.52 -4.42
C ARG A 215 16.65 -10.00 -4.45
N TYR A 216 16.02 -9.72 -3.31
CA TYR A 216 14.62 -9.27 -3.28
C TYR A 216 14.50 -7.75 -3.25
N ILE A 217 13.56 -7.22 -4.04
CA ILE A 217 13.09 -5.84 -3.98
C ILE A 217 11.61 -5.82 -3.62
N ARG A 218 11.13 -4.70 -3.07
CA ARG A 218 9.70 -4.44 -2.93
C ARG A 218 9.15 -4.01 -4.29
N GLU A 219 8.16 -4.72 -4.81
CA GLU A 219 7.38 -4.29 -5.97
C GLU A 219 5.89 -4.26 -5.59
N VAL A 220 5.15 -3.30 -6.13
CA VAL A 220 3.70 -3.21 -5.94
C VAL A 220 2.99 -4.13 -6.92
N PHE A 221 1.99 -4.83 -6.41
CA PHE A 221 1.09 -5.70 -7.15
C PHE A 221 -0.35 -5.31 -6.88
N LYS A 222 -1.19 -5.46 -7.91
CA LYS A 222 -2.64 -5.38 -7.76
C LYS A 222 -3.18 -6.76 -7.37
N VAL A 223 -3.71 -6.87 -6.15
CA VAL A 223 -4.28 -8.10 -5.58
C VAL A 223 -5.76 -7.90 -5.28
N TYR A 224 -6.50 -9.00 -5.16
CA TYR A 224 -7.95 -8.98 -5.00
C TYR A 224 -8.38 -9.80 -3.79
N ASP A 225 -9.34 -9.30 -3.02
CA ASP A 225 -10.02 -10.13 -2.02
C ASP A 225 -11.06 -11.08 -2.66
N ASN A 226 -11.70 -11.91 -1.83
CA ASN A 226 -12.73 -12.83 -2.29
C ASN A 226 -14.03 -12.15 -2.78
N ASN A 227 -14.21 -10.86 -2.50
CA ASN A 227 -15.35 -10.08 -2.99
C ASN A 227 -15.00 -9.30 -4.28
N GLY A 228 -13.79 -9.48 -4.81
CA GLY A 228 -13.31 -8.78 -5.99
C GLY A 228 -12.87 -7.33 -5.73
N LYS A 229 -12.70 -6.91 -4.47
CA LYS A 229 -12.13 -5.60 -4.14
C LYS A 229 -10.63 -5.64 -4.39
N GLU A 230 -10.15 -4.65 -5.14
CA GLU A 230 -8.72 -4.52 -5.48
C GLU A 230 -7.93 -3.75 -4.42
N TYR A 231 -6.68 -4.16 -4.23
CA TYR A 231 -5.71 -3.52 -3.35
C TYR A 231 -4.38 -3.41 -4.08
N TYR A 232 -3.66 -2.34 -3.79
CA TYR A 232 -2.28 -2.15 -4.25
C TYR A 232 -1.35 -2.43 -3.09
N ALA A 233 -0.59 -3.52 -3.22
CA ALA A 233 0.17 -4.09 -2.12
C ALA A 233 1.61 -4.34 -2.53
N CYS A 234 2.57 -4.02 -1.66
CA CYS A 234 3.95 -4.40 -1.89
C CYS A 234 4.13 -5.90 -1.64
N ALA A 235 4.98 -6.53 -2.43
CA ALA A 235 5.47 -7.88 -2.20
C ALA A 235 6.97 -7.95 -2.51
N TYR A 236 7.66 -8.88 -1.87
CA TYR A 236 9.07 -9.14 -2.17
C TYR A 236 9.18 -10.00 -3.41
N VAL A 237 9.90 -9.53 -4.42
CA VAL A 237 10.23 -10.30 -5.63
C VAL A 237 11.69 -10.17 -5.98
N ALA A 238 12.27 -11.22 -6.56
CA ALA A 238 13.65 -11.20 -7.02
C ALA A 238 13.70 -11.08 -8.55
N PRO A 239 14.01 -9.89 -9.08
CA PRO A 239 14.00 -9.66 -10.52
C PRO A 239 15.18 -10.36 -11.20
N ASN A 240 15.01 -10.66 -12.49
CA ASN A 240 16.06 -11.23 -13.35
C ASN A 240 16.61 -12.59 -12.91
N ILE A 241 15.86 -13.34 -12.10
CA ILE A 241 16.18 -14.72 -11.74
C ILE A 241 15.28 -15.65 -12.53
N SER A 242 15.90 -16.54 -13.30
CA SER A 242 15.24 -17.58 -14.10
C SER A 242 15.47 -18.97 -13.50
N GLY A 243 14.65 -19.93 -13.91
CA GLY A 243 14.73 -21.31 -13.46
C GLY A 243 13.58 -21.65 -12.53
N GLU A 244 13.32 -22.95 -12.41
CA GLU A 244 12.33 -23.53 -11.51
C GLU A 244 12.97 -24.75 -10.87
N HIS A 245 13.08 -24.72 -9.55
CA HIS A 245 13.69 -25.76 -8.76
C HIS A 245 12.70 -26.31 -7.74
N ASN A 246 13.11 -27.37 -7.04
CA ASN A 246 12.36 -27.87 -5.91
C ASN A 246 12.94 -27.28 -4.61
N PRO A 247 12.12 -26.61 -3.78
CA PRO A 247 12.52 -26.30 -2.42
C PRO A 247 12.53 -27.57 -1.55
N THR A 248 13.02 -27.46 -0.32
CA THR A 248 12.85 -28.53 0.68
C THR A 248 11.37 -28.76 1.01
N ASP A 249 11.01 -29.99 1.37
CA ASP A 249 9.65 -30.33 1.80
C ASP A 249 9.23 -29.55 3.05
N GLU A 250 10.18 -29.25 3.92
CA GLU A 250 9.96 -28.39 5.09
C GLU A 250 9.48 -26.98 4.69
N TYR A 251 10.12 -26.36 3.70
CA TYR A 251 9.72 -25.02 3.24
C TYR A 251 8.37 -25.04 2.53
N LYS A 252 8.09 -26.05 1.70
CA LYS A 252 6.75 -26.23 1.11
C LYS A 252 5.68 -26.35 2.19
N ARG A 253 5.95 -27.12 3.24
CA ARG A 253 5.04 -27.30 4.36
C ARG A 253 4.75 -25.97 5.08
N TYR A 254 5.76 -25.13 5.33
CA TYR A 254 5.54 -23.81 5.92
C TYR A 254 4.60 -22.92 5.09
N ILE A 255 4.76 -22.93 3.76
CA ILE A 255 3.88 -22.19 2.85
C ILE A 255 2.45 -22.75 2.92
N LEU A 256 2.29 -24.07 2.81
CA LEU A 256 0.98 -24.73 2.84
C LEU A 256 0.25 -24.53 4.18
N GLU A 257 0.95 -24.67 5.30
CA GLU A 257 0.43 -24.40 6.64
C GLU A 257 0.00 -22.93 6.78
N GLY A 258 0.83 -22.00 6.27
CA GLY A 258 0.54 -20.57 6.31
C GLY A 258 -0.70 -20.17 5.49
N LEU A 259 -0.90 -20.79 4.33
CA LEU A 259 -2.08 -20.57 3.48
C LEU A 259 -3.38 -21.13 4.09
N LYS A 260 -3.32 -22.04 5.07
CA LYS A 260 -4.51 -22.60 5.75
C LYS A 260 -5.58 -23.14 4.79
N GLY A 261 -5.17 -23.59 3.60
CA GLY A 261 -6.05 -24.18 2.58
C GLY A 261 -7.09 -23.24 1.93
N HIS A 262 -6.99 -21.92 2.10
CA HIS A 262 -8.02 -21.01 1.54
C HIS A 262 -8.04 -20.97 0.00
N CYS A 263 -6.90 -21.23 -0.66
CA CYS A 263 -6.79 -21.65 -2.06
C CYS A 263 -5.40 -22.22 -2.35
N ILE A 264 -5.21 -22.79 -3.54
CA ILE A 264 -3.94 -23.37 -3.99
C ILE A 264 -3.30 -22.42 -5.01
N SER A 265 -2.10 -21.93 -4.68
CA SER A 265 -1.31 -21.10 -5.59
C SER A 265 -0.82 -21.93 -6.78
N SER A 266 -0.90 -21.36 -7.99
CA SER A 266 -0.21 -21.91 -9.15
C SER A 266 1.30 -22.01 -8.86
N GLY A 267 1.90 -23.16 -9.17
CA GLY A 267 3.33 -23.43 -8.95
C GLY A 267 3.69 -23.95 -7.55
N LEU A 268 2.70 -24.12 -6.66
CA LEU A 268 2.83 -24.80 -5.37
C LEU A 268 2.25 -26.21 -5.45
#